data_AF-A0A835L6S6-F1
#
_entry.id   AF-A0A835L6S6-F1
#
_cell.length_a   1.000
_cell.length_b   1.000
_cell.length_c   1.000
_cell.angle_alpha   90.00
_cell.angle_beta   90.00
_cell.angle_gamma   90.00
#
_symmetry.space_group_name_H-M   'P 1'
#
loop_
_entity.id
_entity.type
_entity.pdbx_description
1 polymer ?
#
loop_
_entity_poly.entity_id
_entity_poly.type
_entity_poly.pdbx_seq_one_letter_code
_entity_poly.pdbx_strand_id
1 'polypeptide(L)'
;MSEEEIVDIEQELSDLLIKVQPNLQDVIKRSFTNVALQQTKNGEHIKPDSLGDTSYFAKNTQVNLFRLELVKVPTFHMQALSLDLKSMSLTLRCSLGEVNVKGLYSAFNENLYNLIPVMAEGHVVISLSNMIADVRVGLVLEDDAFSFINPGIEFTHDEVLVKLSWPSPQRTGGYEFATTEQLAKHIDDLPLTAAVSLPLYALLREKLQLHLALVLRQATSVSEVMCSNPSLMEAYSGMIDSLAQNGNKVVDMILINIRRTLLQSCREVLQLPPLHATFMHKIGSLSFIGKFETDTGWVKNLATINRISDVSVTRPDPMKTSFYVTLRIKDLQIGYDEYRIRAMGVSCSGRAAAALHRHSLHLALTIGLAHWEPYAQLDHLRVQNLDCADLHVTGLGPLSGASNLVCAWLRGASTALAAPAVSAQIQHELHTALQELPLWDLLHAKQ
;
A
#
# COMPACT_ATOMS: atom_id res chain seq x y z
N MET A 1 39.60 -23.62 -7.59
CA MET A 1 40.18 -22.37 -7.07
C MET A 1 40.74 -22.66 -5.70
N SER A 2 41.96 -22.22 -5.42
CA SER A 2 42.54 -22.30 -4.08
C SER A 2 41.89 -21.26 -3.16
N GLU A 3 41.97 -21.45 -1.83
CA GLU A 3 41.45 -20.47 -0.85
C GLU A 3 42.10 -19.07 -1.03
N GLU A 4 43.37 -19.01 -1.42
CA GLU A 4 44.07 -17.74 -1.70
C GLU A 4 43.50 -17.00 -2.92
N GLU A 5 43.12 -17.72 -3.99
CA GLU A 5 42.48 -17.12 -5.18
C GLU A 5 41.08 -16.57 -4.88
N ILE A 6 40.35 -17.20 -3.95
CA ILE A 6 39.00 -16.77 -3.54
C ILE A 6 39.08 -15.43 -2.78
N VAL A 7 40.04 -15.31 -1.85
CA VAL A 7 40.23 -14.09 -1.05
C VAL A 7 40.62 -12.89 -1.92
N ASP A 8 41.40 -13.12 -2.98
CA ASP A 8 41.82 -12.06 -3.91
C ASP A 8 40.62 -11.51 -4.71
N ILE A 9 39.74 -12.40 -5.20
CA ILE A 9 38.55 -12.02 -5.99
C ILE A 9 37.51 -11.27 -5.15
N GLU A 10 37.28 -11.67 -3.90
CA GLU A 10 36.33 -10.98 -3.00
C GLU A 10 36.80 -9.54 -2.68
N GLN A 11 38.10 -9.36 -2.48
CA GLN A 11 38.69 -8.05 -2.25
C GLN A 11 38.64 -7.18 -3.50
N GLU A 12 38.98 -7.74 -4.67
CA GLU A 12 38.86 -7.06 -5.97
C GLU A 12 37.41 -6.61 -6.24
N LEU A 13 36.43 -7.49 -5.99
CA LEU A 13 35.01 -7.17 -6.10
C LEU A 13 34.63 -6.01 -5.18
N SER A 14 35.02 -6.06 -3.90
CA SER A 14 34.74 -5.00 -2.94
C SER A 14 35.24 -3.64 -3.41
N ASP A 15 36.47 -3.58 -3.93
CA ASP A 15 37.07 -2.35 -4.43
C ASP A 15 36.39 -1.85 -5.70
N LEU A 16 36.02 -2.76 -6.61
CA LEU A 16 35.25 -2.42 -7.81
C LEU A 16 33.89 -1.81 -7.47
N LEU A 17 33.14 -2.40 -6.54
CA LEU A 17 31.83 -1.90 -6.14
C LEU A 17 31.90 -0.47 -5.58
N ILE A 18 32.91 -0.18 -4.74
CA ILE A 18 33.15 1.17 -4.20
C ILE A 18 33.44 2.16 -5.33
N LYS A 19 34.24 1.74 -6.32
CA LYS A 19 34.63 2.59 -7.45
C LYS A 19 33.48 2.89 -8.40
N VAL A 20 32.62 1.91 -8.69
CA VAL A 20 31.58 2.02 -9.74
C VAL A 20 30.31 2.69 -9.22
N GLN A 21 30.04 2.57 -7.91
CA GLN A 21 28.79 3.04 -7.28
C GLN A 21 28.46 4.52 -7.54
N PRO A 22 29.40 5.49 -7.41
CA PRO A 22 29.08 6.91 -7.67
C PRO A 22 28.63 7.17 -9.11
N ASN A 23 29.31 6.55 -10.09
CA ASN A 23 28.96 6.67 -11.50
C ASN A 23 27.58 6.05 -11.78
N LEU A 24 27.30 4.88 -11.22
CA LEU A 24 26.01 4.22 -11.36
C LEU A 24 24.87 5.05 -10.76
N GLN A 25 25.09 5.69 -9.61
CA GLN A 25 24.10 6.62 -9.03
C GLN A 25 23.77 7.77 -10.00
N ASP A 26 24.77 8.36 -10.65
CA ASP A 26 24.54 9.44 -11.60
C ASP A 26 23.83 8.98 -12.87
N VAL A 27 24.13 7.77 -13.36
CA VAL A 27 23.40 7.13 -14.46
C VAL A 27 21.93 6.90 -14.10
N ILE A 28 21.64 6.37 -12.91
CA ILE A 28 20.27 6.17 -12.43
C ILE A 28 19.53 7.51 -12.31
N LYS A 29 20.16 8.57 -11.77
CA LYS A 29 19.55 9.92 -11.69
C LYS A 29 19.18 10.48 -13.08
N ARG A 30 20.07 10.31 -14.06
CA ARG A 30 19.83 10.73 -15.46
C ARG A 30 18.70 9.92 -16.09
N SER A 31 18.73 8.60 -15.94
CA SER A 31 17.68 7.68 -16.40
C SER A 31 16.32 8.06 -15.81
N PHE A 32 16.26 8.37 -14.51
CA PHE A 32 15.04 8.82 -13.84
C PHE A 32 14.39 10.04 -14.48
N THR A 33 15.21 11.03 -14.84
CA THR A 33 14.74 12.23 -15.55
C THR A 33 14.29 11.89 -16.97
N ASN A 34 15.04 11.04 -17.67
CA ASN A 34 14.75 10.67 -19.06
C ASN A 34 13.45 9.90 -19.21
N VAL A 35 13.17 8.93 -18.32
CA VAL A 35 11.91 8.17 -18.33
C VAL A 35 10.71 9.12 -18.14
N ALA A 36 10.82 10.12 -17.25
CA ALA A 36 9.76 11.10 -17.05
C ALA A 36 9.49 11.93 -18.33
N LEU A 37 10.54 12.27 -19.08
CA LEU A 37 10.43 12.97 -20.36
C LEU A 37 9.86 12.08 -21.49
N GLN A 38 10.11 10.78 -21.46
CA GLN A 38 9.54 9.84 -22.44
C GLN A 38 8.03 9.63 -22.20
N GLN A 39 7.63 9.43 -20.94
CA GLN A 39 6.22 9.24 -20.56
C GLN A 39 5.34 10.45 -20.93
N THR A 40 5.89 11.67 -20.85
CA THR A 40 5.18 12.90 -21.22
C THR A 40 5.06 13.12 -22.73
N LYS A 41 5.97 12.56 -23.55
CA LYS A 41 5.99 12.74 -25.01
C LYS A 41 5.12 11.73 -25.76
N ASN A 42 4.89 10.54 -25.22
CA ASN A 42 4.27 9.45 -25.97
C ASN A 42 2.76 9.59 -26.19
N GLY A 43 2.09 10.64 -25.69
CA GLY A 43 0.77 11.09 -26.19
C GLY A 43 -0.35 10.06 -26.18
N GLU A 44 -0.19 8.90 -25.53
CA GLU A 44 -1.26 7.92 -25.42
C GLU A 44 -2.40 8.56 -24.63
N HIS A 45 -3.64 8.34 -25.09
CA HIS A 45 -4.82 8.62 -24.28
C HIS A 45 -4.78 7.73 -23.04
N ILE A 46 -4.03 8.15 -22.03
CA ILE A 46 -3.92 7.47 -20.75
C ILE A 46 -5.32 7.55 -20.14
N LYS A 47 -5.94 6.38 -19.94
CA LYS A 47 -7.19 6.29 -19.18
C LYS A 47 -7.01 7.04 -17.86
N PRO A 48 -8.01 7.79 -17.39
CA PRO A 48 -7.89 8.51 -16.13
C PRO A 48 -7.52 7.53 -15.02
N ASP A 49 -6.55 7.91 -14.19
CA ASP A 49 -6.11 7.12 -13.06
C ASP A 49 -7.21 7.14 -11.99
N SER A 50 -8.11 6.15 -12.07
CA SER A 50 -9.30 6.04 -11.24
C SER A 50 -9.02 5.33 -9.92
N LEU A 51 -9.64 5.84 -8.85
CA LEU A 51 -9.76 5.14 -7.58
C LEU A 51 -11.11 4.44 -7.51
N GLY A 52 -11.18 3.31 -6.79
CA GLY A 52 -12.44 2.60 -6.58
C GLY A 52 -13.43 3.43 -5.75
N ASP A 53 -14.72 3.33 -6.08
CA ASP A 53 -15.79 3.90 -5.26
C ASP A 53 -15.67 3.39 -3.82
N THR A 54 -15.82 4.30 -2.86
CA THR A 54 -15.62 4.03 -1.44
C THR A 54 -16.67 4.73 -0.59
N SER A 55 -16.70 4.42 0.69
CA SER A 55 -17.68 4.97 1.62
C SER A 55 -17.07 5.17 2.99
N TYR A 56 -17.52 6.23 3.65
CA TYR A 56 -17.15 6.57 5.01
C TYR A 56 -18.39 6.64 5.91
N PHE A 57 -18.25 6.13 7.13
CA PHE A 57 -19.30 6.07 8.14
C PHE A 57 -18.86 6.82 9.41
N ALA A 58 -19.53 7.92 9.74
CA ALA A 58 -19.35 8.72 10.95
C ALA A 58 -20.64 8.76 11.78
N LYS A 59 -20.79 7.88 12.78
CA LYS A 59 -21.96 7.87 13.68
C LYS A 59 -23.28 7.86 12.88
N ASN A 60 -23.87 9.04 12.65
CA ASN A 60 -25.14 9.24 11.97
C ASN A 60 -24.99 9.83 10.55
N THR A 61 -23.75 10.09 10.10
CA THR A 61 -23.43 10.63 8.78
C THR A 61 -22.75 9.55 7.94
N GLN A 62 -23.29 9.30 6.76
CA GLN A 62 -22.68 8.48 5.73
C GLN A 62 -22.27 9.38 4.57
N VAL A 63 -21.05 9.17 4.05
CA VAL A 63 -20.59 9.82 2.82
C VAL A 63 -20.10 8.75 1.86
N ASN A 64 -20.68 8.72 0.68
CA ASN A 64 -20.24 7.85 -0.41
C ASN A 64 -19.46 8.70 -1.42
N LEU A 65 -18.34 8.17 -1.90
CA LEU A 65 -17.48 8.81 -2.89
C LEU A 65 -17.45 7.95 -4.16
N PHE A 66 -17.69 8.60 -5.30
CA PHE A 66 -17.85 7.92 -6.57
C PHE A 66 -16.99 8.55 -7.66
N ARG A 67 -16.59 7.74 -8.65
CA ARG A 67 -15.86 8.20 -9.84
C ARG A 67 -14.65 9.05 -9.47
N LEU A 68 -13.92 8.58 -8.46
CA LEU A 68 -12.72 9.23 -7.97
C LEU A 68 -11.61 9.04 -9.02
N GLU A 69 -10.94 10.12 -9.41
CA GLU A 69 -9.83 10.06 -10.36
C GLU A 69 -8.78 11.13 -10.06
N LEU A 70 -7.53 10.84 -10.40
CA LEU A 70 -6.47 11.87 -10.39
C LEU A 70 -6.77 12.92 -11.46
N VAL A 71 -6.64 14.20 -11.09
CA VAL A 71 -6.82 15.32 -12.02
C VAL A 71 -5.73 15.33 -13.09
N LYS A 72 -4.51 14.91 -12.73
CA LYS A 72 -3.35 14.76 -13.62
C LYS A 72 -2.55 13.52 -13.21
N VAL A 73 -1.89 12.90 -14.18
CA VAL A 73 -0.92 11.82 -13.92
C VAL A 73 0.23 12.39 -13.08
N PRO A 74 0.66 11.72 -12.00
CA PRO A 74 1.73 12.21 -11.15
C PRO A 74 3.06 12.19 -11.92
N THR A 75 3.84 13.26 -11.78
CA THR A 75 5.20 13.34 -12.30
C THR A 75 6.19 13.24 -11.15
N PHE A 76 7.16 12.33 -11.25
CA PHE A 76 8.15 12.14 -10.20
C PHE A 76 9.43 12.91 -10.51
N HIS A 77 9.94 13.66 -9.54
CA HIS A 77 11.17 14.44 -9.67
C HIS A 77 12.17 14.02 -8.60
N MET A 78 13.30 13.47 -9.02
CA MET A 78 14.35 12.97 -8.12
C MET A 78 14.97 14.14 -7.33
N GLN A 79 15.00 14.01 -6.00
CA GLN A 79 15.66 14.97 -5.09
C GLN A 79 16.96 14.39 -4.54
N ALA A 80 16.95 13.13 -4.13
CA ALA A 80 18.10 12.44 -3.57
C ALA A 80 18.11 10.96 -3.95
N LEU A 81 19.30 10.38 -4.06
CA LEU A 81 19.53 8.97 -4.38
C LEU A 81 20.74 8.49 -3.57
N SER A 82 20.63 7.33 -2.95
CA SER A 82 21.74 6.60 -2.35
C SER A 82 21.62 5.12 -2.72
N LEU A 83 22.70 4.59 -3.27
CA LEU A 83 22.87 3.22 -3.72
C LEU A 83 23.95 2.57 -2.89
N ASP A 84 23.71 1.34 -2.41
CA ASP A 84 24.70 0.47 -1.78
C ASP A 84 24.66 -0.88 -2.50
N LEU A 85 25.69 -1.16 -3.30
CA LEU A 85 25.79 -2.38 -4.08
C LEU A 85 26.18 -3.60 -3.25
N LYS A 86 26.81 -3.42 -2.08
CA LYS A 86 27.15 -4.53 -1.18
C LYS A 86 25.92 -5.07 -0.48
N SER A 87 25.04 -4.16 -0.05
CA SER A 87 23.74 -4.51 0.54
C SER A 87 22.63 -4.71 -0.49
N MET A 88 22.92 -4.55 -1.80
CA MET A 88 21.89 -4.53 -2.85
C MET A 88 20.71 -3.64 -2.49
N SER A 89 20.96 -2.40 -2.10
CA SER A 89 19.91 -1.50 -1.62
C SER A 89 19.93 -0.16 -2.36
N LEU A 90 18.73 0.33 -2.64
CA LEU A 90 18.54 1.62 -3.29
C LEU A 90 17.53 2.42 -2.46
N THR A 91 17.94 3.63 -2.09
CA THR A 91 17.08 4.61 -1.44
C THR A 91 17.01 5.85 -2.29
N LEU A 92 15.81 6.39 -2.46
CA LEU A 92 15.61 7.61 -3.22
C LEU A 92 14.50 8.44 -2.60
N ARG A 93 14.60 9.74 -2.80
CA ARG A 93 13.57 10.70 -2.41
C ARG A 93 13.15 11.45 -3.65
N CYS A 94 11.84 11.49 -3.93
CA CYS A 94 11.31 12.22 -5.06
C CYS A 94 10.12 13.11 -4.68
N SER A 95 9.99 14.23 -5.37
CA SER A 95 8.84 15.13 -5.26
C SER A 95 7.80 14.80 -6.33
N LEU A 96 6.53 14.85 -5.94
CA LEU A 96 5.37 14.74 -6.80
C LEU A 96 4.69 16.11 -7.00
N GLY A 97 5.08 17.12 -6.22
CA GLY A 97 4.42 18.42 -6.22
C GLY A 97 3.01 18.34 -5.65
N GLU A 98 2.01 18.80 -6.40
CA GLU A 98 0.61 18.78 -5.97
C GLU A 98 -0.13 17.57 -6.55
N VAL A 99 -0.77 16.78 -5.69
CA VAL A 99 -1.61 15.64 -6.11
C VAL A 99 -3.07 15.98 -5.86
N ASN A 100 -3.87 15.91 -6.91
CA ASN A 100 -5.27 16.29 -6.89
C ASN A 100 -6.15 15.10 -7.25
N VAL A 101 -7.11 14.77 -6.39
CA VAL A 101 -8.18 13.79 -6.64
C VAL A 101 -9.48 14.55 -6.82
N LYS A 102 -10.26 14.24 -7.85
CA LYS A 102 -11.62 14.75 -8.02
C LYS A 102 -12.61 13.61 -8.10
N GLY A 103 -13.87 13.89 -7.79
CA GLY A 103 -14.95 12.94 -7.99
C GLY A 103 -16.29 13.51 -7.54
N LEU A 104 -17.22 12.60 -7.25
CA LEU A 104 -18.55 12.92 -6.76
C LEU A 104 -18.72 12.45 -5.32
N TYR A 105 -19.51 13.18 -4.54
CA TYR A 105 -19.92 12.73 -3.23
C TYR A 105 -21.44 12.70 -3.10
N SER A 106 -21.93 11.82 -2.24
CA SER A 106 -23.30 11.81 -1.73
C SER A 106 -23.23 11.66 -0.22
N ALA A 107 -23.79 12.63 0.50
CA ALA A 107 -23.81 12.66 1.96
C ALA A 107 -25.24 12.57 2.49
N PHE A 108 -25.40 11.71 3.50
CA PHE A 108 -26.65 11.47 4.20
C PHE A 108 -26.41 11.57 5.70
N ASN A 109 -27.28 12.29 6.42
CA ASN A 109 -27.26 12.32 7.88
C ASN A 109 -28.61 11.87 8.42
N GLU A 110 -28.65 10.76 9.16
CA GLU A 110 -29.89 10.13 9.62
C GLU A 110 -30.69 11.03 10.57
N ASN A 111 -30.00 11.71 11.50
CA ASN A 111 -30.64 12.61 12.46
C ASN A 111 -31.29 13.81 11.76
N LEU A 112 -30.57 14.43 10.84
CA LEU A 112 -31.08 15.54 10.07
C LEU A 112 -32.21 15.07 9.16
N TYR A 113 -32.07 13.90 8.53
CA TYR A 113 -33.08 13.35 7.62
C TYR A 113 -34.44 13.13 8.31
N ASN A 114 -34.45 12.64 9.55
CA ASN A 114 -35.67 12.44 10.33
C ASN A 114 -36.42 13.75 10.61
N LEU A 115 -35.73 14.91 10.53
CA LEU A 115 -36.31 16.23 10.73
C LEU A 115 -36.60 16.93 9.39
N ILE A 116 -35.67 16.85 8.45
CA ILE A 116 -35.72 17.47 7.13
C ILE A 116 -35.03 16.50 6.16
N PRO A 117 -35.69 16.03 5.09
CA PRO A 117 -35.13 15.03 4.19
C PRO A 117 -34.05 15.64 3.28
N VAL A 118 -32.92 16.05 3.86
CA VAL A 118 -31.79 16.67 3.17
C VAL A 118 -30.77 15.60 2.81
N MET A 119 -30.50 15.48 1.52
CA MET A 119 -29.33 14.81 0.98
C MET A 119 -28.48 15.84 0.25
N ALA A 120 -27.16 15.76 0.43
CA ALA A 120 -26.23 16.56 -0.34
C ALA A 120 -25.56 15.67 -1.39
N GLU A 121 -25.72 16.02 -2.67
CA GLU A 121 -24.96 15.44 -3.78
C GLU A 121 -24.13 16.56 -4.41
N GLY A 122 -22.89 16.26 -4.79
CA GLY A 122 -22.00 17.27 -5.31
C GLY A 122 -20.67 16.75 -5.81
N HIS A 123 -19.75 17.67 -6.07
CA HIS A 123 -18.38 17.34 -6.45
C HIS A 123 -17.44 17.49 -5.25
N VAL A 124 -16.41 16.66 -5.26
CA VAL A 124 -15.32 16.72 -4.28
C VAL A 124 -14.00 16.90 -5.03
N VAL A 125 -13.14 17.74 -4.49
CA VAL A 125 -11.73 17.86 -4.89
C VAL A 125 -10.89 17.77 -3.62
N ILE A 126 -9.90 16.88 -3.63
CA ILE A 126 -8.94 16.67 -2.55
C ILE A 126 -7.56 17.02 -3.11
N SER A 127 -6.89 17.99 -2.53
CA SER A 127 -5.59 18.49 -2.95
C SER A 127 -4.56 18.24 -1.87
N LEU A 128 -3.49 17.53 -2.19
CA LEU A 128 -2.33 17.33 -1.32
C LEU A 128 -1.16 18.16 -1.84
N SER A 129 -0.67 19.08 -1.00
CA SER A 129 0.43 19.98 -1.35
C SER A 129 1.79 19.38 -1.03
N ASN A 130 2.78 19.69 -1.88
CA ASN A 130 4.19 19.33 -1.72
C ASN A 130 4.40 17.85 -1.34
N MET A 131 3.71 16.95 -2.05
CA MET A 131 3.87 15.53 -1.88
C MET A 131 5.31 15.09 -2.18
N ILE A 132 5.88 14.34 -1.25
CA ILE A 132 7.19 13.71 -1.35
C ILE A 132 7.02 12.22 -1.15
N ALA A 133 7.79 11.43 -1.89
CA ALA A 133 7.93 10.00 -1.66
C ALA A 133 9.36 9.68 -1.21
N ASP A 134 9.47 9.06 -0.04
CA ASP A 134 10.69 8.39 0.42
C ASP A 134 10.57 6.91 0.05
N VAL A 135 11.52 6.44 -0.75
CA VAL A 135 11.50 5.12 -1.37
C VAL A 135 12.73 4.35 -0.95
N ARG A 136 12.52 3.11 -0.50
CA ARG A 136 13.56 2.12 -0.24
C ARG A 136 13.19 0.83 -0.97
N VAL A 137 14.12 0.29 -1.73
CA VAL A 137 13.96 -0.99 -2.41
C VAL A 137 15.21 -1.84 -2.21
N GLY A 138 15.04 -3.17 -2.22
CA GLY A 138 16.16 -4.08 -2.49
C GLY A 138 16.34 -4.20 -3.99
N LEU A 139 17.59 -4.30 -4.42
CA LEU A 139 17.96 -4.59 -5.79
C LEU A 139 18.13 -6.10 -5.96
N VAL A 140 17.78 -6.58 -7.15
CA VAL A 140 18.07 -7.95 -7.58
C VAL A 140 18.61 -7.91 -9.00
N LEU A 141 19.31 -8.97 -9.40
CA LEU A 141 19.74 -9.14 -10.78
C LEU A 141 18.65 -9.91 -11.52
N GLU A 142 18.18 -9.35 -12.62
CA GLU A 142 17.24 -9.99 -13.53
C GLU A 142 17.82 -9.88 -14.94
N ASP A 143 18.19 -11.03 -15.51
CA ASP A 143 19.01 -11.10 -16.72
C ASP A 143 20.33 -10.32 -16.57
N ASP A 144 20.59 -9.33 -17.41
CA ASP A 144 21.76 -8.44 -17.36
C ASP A 144 21.40 -7.04 -16.86
N ALA A 145 20.32 -6.89 -16.07
CA ALA A 145 19.85 -5.61 -15.56
C ALA A 145 19.54 -5.67 -14.05
N PHE A 146 19.53 -4.49 -13.43
CA PHE A 146 18.98 -4.35 -12.09
C PHE A 146 17.45 -4.30 -12.14
N SER A 147 16.83 -5.08 -11.27
CA SER A 147 15.41 -5.03 -10.93
C SER A 147 15.28 -4.77 -9.43
N PHE A 148 14.05 -4.72 -8.91
CA PHE A 148 13.84 -4.42 -7.50
C PHE A 148 12.77 -5.28 -6.83
N ILE A 149 12.96 -5.48 -5.53
CA ILE A 149 12.06 -6.19 -4.64
C ILE A 149 11.79 -5.37 -3.37
N ASN A 150 10.75 -5.76 -2.65
CA ASN A 150 10.37 -5.16 -1.37
C ASN A 150 10.24 -3.63 -1.36
N PRO A 151 9.44 -3.03 -2.26
CA PRO A 151 9.34 -1.58 -2.34
C PRO A 151 8.67 -0.99 -1.09
N GLY A 152 9.45 -0.39 -0.22
CA GLY A 152 9.01 0.45 0.88
C GLY A 152 8.85 1.90 0.39
N ILE A 153 7.60 2.31 0.12
CA ILE A 153 7.29 3.66 -0.36
C ILE A 153 6.40 4.37 0.66
N GLU A 154 6.94 5.42 1.25
CA GLU A 154 6.27 6.31 2.17
C GLU A 154 6.00 7.65 1.49
N PHE A 155 4.77 8.15 1.66
CA PHE A 155 4.39 9.45 1.15
C PHE A 155 4.17 10.40 2.31
N THR A 156 4.71 11.60 2.18
CA THR A 156 4.47 12.72 3.09
C THR A 156 3.99 13.91 2.28
N HIS A 157 3.23 14.80 2.91
CA HIS A 157 2.68 16.01 2.32
C HIS A 157 2.59 17.09 3.40
N ASP A 158 2.53 18.35 2.98
CA ASP A 158 2.49 19.47 3.92
C ASP A 158 1.08 19.70 4.45
N GLU A 159 0.10 19.74 3.53
CA GLU A 159 -1.30 20.03 3.85
C GLU A 159 -2.26 19.28 2.93
N VAL A 160 -3.49 19.11 3.39
CA VAL A 160 -4.61 18.53 2.64
C VAL A 160 -5.77 19.52 2.62
N LEU A 161 -6.18 19.93 1.42
CA LEU A 161 -7.34 20.78 1.18
C LEU A 161 -8.47 19.94 0.58
N VAL A 162 -9.63 19.94 1.23
CA VAL A 162 -10.86 19.33 0.73
C VAL A 162 -11.82 20.43 0.31
N LYS A 163 -12.22 20.44 -0.95
CA LYS A 163 -13.22 21.33 -1.50
C LYS A 163 -14.46 20.53 -1.91
N LEU A 164 -15.61 20.87 -1.33
CA LEU A 164 -16.89 20.31 -1.72
C LEU A 164 -17.70 21.39 -2.44
N SER A 165 -18.40 21.00 -3.51
CA SER A 165 -19.32 21.88 -4.22
C SER A 165 -20.66 21.21 -4.48
N TRP A 166 -21.76 21.95 -4.34
CA TRP A 166 -23.12 21.44 -4.56
C TRP A 166 -24.02 22.50 -5.20
N PRO A 167 -25.03 22.10 -5.98
CA PRO A 167 -25.98 23.04 -6.56
C PRO A 167 -26.83 23.67 -5.46
N SER A 168 -26.87 25.01 -5.45
CA SER A 168 -27.66 25.84 -4.54
C SER A 168 -28.65 26.69 -5.36
N PRO A 169 -29.95 26.64 -5.05
CA PRO A 169 -30.95 27.41 -5.78
C PRO A 169 -30.79 28.92 -5.54
N GLN A 170 -30.90 29.71 -6.60
CA GLN A 170 -30.88 31.17 -6.52
C GLN A 170 -32.28 31.77 -6.35
N ARG A 171 -32.36 32.94 -5.71
CA ARG A 171 -33.61 33.71 -5.57
C ARG A 171 -34.19 34.18 -6.91
N THR A 172 -33.35 34.35 -7.93
CA THR A 172 -33.71 34.83 -9.28
C THR A 172 -34.10 33.71 -10.25
N GLY A 173 -34.14 32.46 -9.79
CA GLY A 173 -34.25 31.28 -10.64
C GLY A 173 -32.89 30.85 -11.20
N GLY A 174 -32.63 29.54 -11.22
CA GLY A 174 -31.34 28.95 -11.58
C GLY A 174 -30.60 28.30 -10.40
N TYR A 175 -29.47 27.67 -10.69
CA TYR A 175 -28.59 27.03 -9.72
C TYR A 175 -27.17 27.60 -9.83
N GLU A 176 -26.56 27.93 -8.70
CA GLU A 176 -25.12 28.20 -8.59
C GLU A 176 -24.46 27.13 -7.73
N PHE A 177 -23.17 26.89 -7.93
CA PHE A 177 -22.44 25.97 -7.06
C PHE A 177 -21.99 26.69 -5.80
N ALA A 178 -22.59 26.34 -4.66
CA ALA A 178 -22.04 26.69 -3.36
C ALA A 178 -20.81 25.82 -3.10
N THR A 179 -19.80 26.38 -2.42
CA THR A 179 -18.56 25.65 -2.10
C THR A 179 -18.21 25.79 -0.63
N THR A 180 -17.62 24.74 -0.06
CA THR A 180 -16.95 24.78 1.24
C THR A 180 -15.57 24.17 1.12
N GLU A 181 -14.65 24.64 1.96
CA GLU A 181 -13.25 24.23 1.97
C GLU A 181 -12.85 23.87 3.39
N GLN A 182 -12.10 22.78 3.54
CA GLN A 182 -11.56 22.33 4.80
C GLN A 182 -10.09 21.99 4.63
N LEU A 183 -9.25 22.54 5.50
CA LEU A 183 -7.81 22.31 5.53
C LEU A 183 -7.44 21.41 6.71
N ALA A 184 -6.52 20.48 6.48
CA ALA A 184 -5.91 19.66 7.52
C ALA A 184 -4.42 19.45 7.24
N LYS A 185 -3.69 19.00 8.27
CA LYS A 185 -2.25 18.69 8.14
C LYS A 185 -2.06 17.31 7.55
N HIS A 186 -2.72 16.29 8.10
CA HIS A 186 -2.60 14.91 7.63
C HIS A 186 -3.85 14.45 6.88
N ILE A 187 -3.64 13.55 5.91
CA ILE A 187 -4.73 12.97 5.12
C ILE A 187 -5.69 12.14 5.98
N ASP A 188 -5.21 11.63 7.10
CA ASP A 188 -6.03 10.82 8.01
C ASP A 188 -6.76 11.68 9.06
N ASP A 189 -6.50 13.00 9.12
CA ASP A 189 -7.15 13.92 10.08
C ASP A 189 -8.60 14.22 9.69
N LEU A 190 -8.93 14.20 8.39
CA LEU A 190 -10.29 14.39 7.91
C LEU A 190 -10.87 13.03 7.49
N PRO A 191 -12.09 12.70 7.94
CA PRO A 191 -12.62 11.38 7.65
C PRO A 191 -12.85 11.08 6.16
N LEU A 192 -13.17 12.11 5.37
CA LEU A 192 -13.35 11.99 3.93
C LEU A 192 -12.04 11.63 3.22
N THR A 193 -10.92 12.20 3.68
CA THR A 193 -9.60 11.95 3.09
C THR A 193 -8.98 10.65 3.61
N ALA A 194 -9.26 10.27 4.86
CA ALA A 194 -8.89 8.97 5.41
C ALA A 194 -9.51 7.80 4.61
N ALA A 195 -10.74 7.96 4.12
CA ALA A 195 -11.42 6.94 3.31
C ALA A 195 -10.78 6.70 1.93
N VAL A 196 -9.98 7.65 1.44
CA VAL A 196 -9.27 7.55 0.16
C VAL A 196 -7.76 7.41 0.32
N SER A 197 -7.21 7.49 1.53
CA SER A 197 -5.76 7.54 1.74
C SER A 197 -5.04 6.27 1.30
N LEU A 198 -5.53 5.10 1.73
CA LEU A 198 -4.99 3.80 1.31
C LEU A 198 -5.05 3.58 -0.21
N PRO A 199 -6.22 3.69 -0.89
CA PRO A 199 -6.29 3.48 -2.33
C PRO A 199 -5.52 4.53 -3.14
N LEU A 200 -5.49 5.80 -2.69
CA LEU A 200 -4.68 6.85 -3.34
C LEU A 200 -3.20 6.49 -3.27
N TYR A 201 -2.69 6.17 -2.09
CA TYR A 201 -1.29 5.82 -1.94
C TYR A 201 -0.95 4.51 -2.67
N ALA A 202 -1.85 3.52 -2.72
CA ALA A 202 -1.64 2.31 -3.50
C ALA A 202 -1.45 2.63 -5.00
N LEU A 203 -2.32 3.49 -5.57
CA LEU A 203 -2.22 3.96 -6.95
C LEU A 203 -0.91 4.71 -7.22
N LEU A 204 -0.52 5.64 -6.33
CA LEU A 204 0.74 6.37 -6.47
C LEU A 204 1.96 5.45 -6.38
N ARG A 205 1.92 4.41 -5.51
CA ARG A 205 2.98 3.39 -5.43
C ARG A 205 3.12 2.64 -6.74
N GLU A 206 2.00 2.16 -7.31
CA GLU A 206 2.02 1.43 -8.58
C GLU A 206 2.68 2.26 -9.68
N LYS A 207 2.31 3.54 -9.81
CA LYS A 207 2.91 4.45 -10.80
C LYS A 207 4.41 4.66 -10.57
N LEU A 208 4.83 4.88 -9.32
CA LEU A 208 6.24 5.07 -8.99
C LEU A 208 7.06 3.80 -9.19
N GLN A 209 6.50 2.63 -8.88
CA GLN A 209 7.13 1.33 -9.11
C GLN A 209 7.32 1.06 -10.60
N LEU A 210 6.30 1.32 -11.43
CA LEU A 210 6.42 1.21 -12.89
C LEU A 210 7.48 2.16 -13.45
N HIS A 211 7.53 3.39 -12.95
CA HIS A 211 8.58 4.35 -13.31
C HIS A 211 9.96 3.83 -12.94
N LEU A 212 10.15 3.37 -11.69
CA LEU A 212 11.42 2.85 -11.20
C LEU A 212 11.88 1.60 -11.98
N ALA A 213 10.96 0.70 -12.33
CA ALA A 213 11.27 -0.49 -13.12
C ALA A 213 11.90 -0.13 -14.47
N LEU A 214 11.32 0.88 -15.15
CA LEU A 214 11.86 1.37 -16.42
C LEU A 214 13.23 2.04 -16.22
N VAL A 215 13.39 2.82 -15.15
CA VAL A 215 14.64 3.53 -14.84
C VAL A 215 15.80 2.57 -14.65
N LEU A 216 15.61 1.53 -13.83
CA LEU A 216 16.67 0.55 -13.54
C LEU A 216 17.01 -0.27 -14.78
N ARG A 217 16.01 -0.69 -15.56
CA ARG A 217 16.21 -1.42 -16.81
C ARG A 217 16.95 -0.61 -17.88
N GLN A 218 16.80 0.71 -17.88
CA GLN A 218 17.46 1.61 -18.85
C GLN A 218 18.79 2.19 -18.34
N ALA A 219 19.20 1.94 -17.09
CA ALA A 219 20.37 2.58 -16.50
C ALA A 219 21.68 2.09 -17.10
N THR A 220 22.06 0.84 -16.84
CA THR A 220 23.27 0.19 -17.36
C THR A 220 23.11 -1.32 -17.19
N SER A 221 23.93 -2.09 -17.90
CA SER A 221 23.94 -3.54 -17.74
C SER A 221 24.83 -3.98 -16.58
N VAL A 222 24.49 -5.09 -15.94
CA VAL A 222 25.25 -5.60 -14.80
C VAL A 222 26.64 -6.06 -15.26
N SER A 223 26.73 -6.64 -16.46
CA SER A 223 27.99 -7.00 -17.09
C SER A 223 28.90 -5.78 -17.29
N GLU A 224 28.36 -4.64 -17.73
CA GLU A 224 29.13 -3.40 -17.87
C GLU A 224 29.66 -2.92 -16.51
N VAL A 225 28.82 -2.97 -15.46
CA VAL A 225 29.19 -2.65 -14.08
C VAL A 225 30.31 -3.57 -13.58
N MET A 226 30.29 -4.84 -13.96
CA MET A 226 31.31 -5.85 -13.64
C MET A 226 32.49 -5.85 -14.63
N CYS A 227 32.65 -4.80 -15.44
CA CYS A 227 33.73 -4.65 -16.42
C CYS A 227 33.82 -5.85 -17.41
N SER A 228 32.70 -6.51 -17.67
CA SER A 228 32.60 -7.74 -18.47
C SER A 228 33.51 -8.88 -17.98
N ASN A 229 33.86 -8.90 -16.69
CA ASN A 229 34.69 -9.95 -16.09
C ASN A 229 33.80 -11.08 -15.52
N PRO A 230 33.87 -12.31 -16.08
CA PRO A 230 33.05 -13.43 -15.61
C PRO A 230 33.29 -13.83 -14.15
N SER A 231 34.52 -13.76 -13.64
CA SER A 231 34.81 -14.17 -12.27
C SER A 231 34.22 -13.20 -11.25
N LEU A 232 34.28 -11.90 -11.54
CA LEU A 232 33.67 -10.86 -10.69
C LEU A 232 32.14 -10.95 -10.73
N MET A 233 31.56 -11.26 -11.89
CA MET A 233 30.12 -11.47 -12.02
C MET A 233 29.64 -12.70 -11.22
N GLU A 234 30.39 -13.80 -11.25
CA GLU A 234 30.10 -15.00 -10.46
C GLU A 234 30.22 -14.73 -8.96
N ALA A 235 31.32 -14.08 -8.53
CA ALA A 235 31.51 -13.69 -7.13
C ALA A 235 30.42 -12.74 -6.64
N TYR A 236 30.02 -11.77 -7.46
CA TYR A 236 28.94 -10.83 -7.13
C TYR A 236 27.60 -11.54 -6.99
N SER A 237 27.27 -12.43 -7.92
CA SER A 237 26.05 -13.25 -7.85
C SER A 237 26.02 -14.12 -6.59
N GLY A 238 27.15 -14.77 -6.26
CA GLY A 238 27.29 -15.56 -5.03
C GLY A 238 27.13 -14.74 -3.74
N MET A 239 27.67 -13.50 -3.72
CA MET A 239 27.48 -12.56 -2.61
C MET A 239 25.99 -12.23 -2.41
N ILE A 240 25.27 -11.95 -3.50
CA ILE A 240 23.84 -11.60 -3.48
C ILE A 240 23.01 -12.79 -2.98
N ASP A 241 23.27 -13.99 -3.48
CA ASP A 241 22.58 -15.21 -3.08
C ASP A 241 22.78 -15.49 -1.59
N SER A 242 24.00 -15.34 -1.08
CA SER A 242 24.31 -15.49 0.35
C SER A 242 23.54 -14.47 1.20
N LEU A 243 23.52 -13.20 0.77
CA LEU A 243 22.78 -12.14 1.45
C LEU A 243 21.28 -12.46 1.53
N ALA A 244 20.67 -12.84 0.41
CA ALA A 244 19.25 -13.18 0.32
C ALA A 244 18.91 -14.43 1.15
N GLN A 245 19.72 -15.49 1.07
CA GLN A 245 19.50 -16.72 1.85
C GLN A 245 19.55 -16.46 3.36
N ASN A 246 20.49 -15.64 3.82
CA ASN A 246 20.60 -15.29 5.23
C ASN A 246 19.40 -14.45 5.70
N GLY A 247 18.98 -13.46 4.91
CA GLY A 247 17.77 -12.68 5.19
C GLY A 247 16.50 -13.55 5.23
N ASN A 248 16.37 -14.46 4.26
CA ASN A 248 15.23 -15.38 4.17
C ASN A 248 15.13 -16.28 5.40
N LYS A 249 16.23 -16.87 5.88
CA LYS A 249 16.23 -17.73 7.08
C LYS A 249 15.67 -17.00 8.29
N VAL A 250 16.12 -15.76 8.53
CA VAL A 250 15.66 -14.94 9.67
C VAL A 250 14.17 -14.65 9.56
N VAL A 251 13.72 -14.13 8.42
CA VAL A 251 12.32 -13.76 8.23
C VAL A 251 11.40 -14.98 8.23
N ASP A 252 11.82 -16.09 7.62
CA ASP A 252 11.03 -17.33 7.58
C ASP A 252 10.84 -17.90 9.00
N MET A 253 11.86 -17.82 9.88
CA MET A 253 11.72 -18.21 11.28
C MET A 253 10.69 -17.34 12.03
N ILE A 254 10.71 -16.02 11.81
CA ILE A 254 9.72 -15.09 12.36
C ILE A 254 8.31 -15.44 11.86
N LEU A 255 8.16 -15.64 10.55
CA LEU A 255 6.87 -15.96 9.95
C LEU A 255 6.33 -17.32 10.44
N ILE A 256 7.19 -18.33 10.61
CA ILE A 256 6.80 -19.61 11.20
C ILE A 256 6.22 -19.42 12.60
N ASN A 257 6.88 -18.61 13.44
CA ASN A 257 6.40 -18.33 14.79
C ASN A 257 5.05 -17.59 14.77
N ILE A 258 4.89 -16.56 13.93
CA ILE A 258 3.62 -15.83 13.77
C ILE A 258 2.48 -16.77 13.34
N ARG A 259 2.72 -17.63 12.34
CA ARG A 259 1.68 -18.57 11.87
C ARG A 259 1.28 -19.54 12.99
N ARG A 260 2.27 -20.04 13.74
CA ARG A 260 2.05 -20.93 14.87
C ARG A 260 1.21 -20.25 15.95
N THR A 261 1.55 -19.02 16.36
CA THR A 261 0.83 -18.30 17.43
C THR A 261 -0.59 -17.93 17.00
N LEU A 262 -0.79 -17.49 15.75
CA LEU A 262 -2.12 -17.24 15.20
C LEU A 262 -3.02 -18.47 15.28
N LEU A 263 -2.52 -19.65 14.87
CA LEU A 263 -3.28 -20.90 14.91
C LEU A 263 -3.53 -21.40 16.34
N GLN A 264 -2.53 -21.31 17.23
CA GLN A 264 -2.65 -21.77 18.61
C GLN A 264 -3.59 -20.90 19.44
N SER A 265 -3.64 -19.60 19.17
CA SER A 265 -4.49 -18.64 19.88
C SER A 265 -5.88 -18.47 19.24
N CYS A 266 -6.15 -19.15 18.12
CA CYS A 266 -7.36 -18.99 17.32
C CYS A 266 -7.63 -17.53 16.90
N ARG A 267 -6.56 -16.80 16.56
CA ARG A 267 -6.60 -15.36 16.15
C ARG A 267 -6.39 -15.16 14.65
N GLU A 268 -6.49 -16.23 13.87
CA GLU A 268 -6.45 -16.17 12.41
C GLU A 268 -7.73 -15.58 11.78
N VAL A 269 -8.80 -15.45 12.58
CA VAL A 269 -10.05 -14.77 12.24
C VAL A 269 -10.25 -13.57 13.16
N LEU A 270 -10.34 -12.38 12.57
CA LEU A 270 -10.65 -11.13 13.27
C LEU A 270 -12.12 -10.79 13.10
N GLN A 271 -12.73 -10.31 14.17
CA GLN A 271 -14.09 -9.75 14.11
C GLN A 271 -14.04 -8.28 13.70
N LEU A 272 -14.97 -7.88 12.84
CA LEU A 272 -15.20 -6.50 12.44
C LEU A 272 -16.52 -5.99 13.02
N PRO A 273 -16.62 -4.69 13.35
CA PRO A 273 -17.88 -4.13 13.81
C PRO A 273 -18.96 -4.19 12.71
N PRO A 274 -20.24 -4.19 13.08
CA PRO A 274 -21.34 -4.15 12.12
C PRO A 274 -21.34 -2.85 11.31
N LEU A 275 -21.87 -2.93 10.09
CA LEU A 275 -22.08 -1.79 9.21
C LEU A 275 -23.54 -1.36 9.24
N HIS A 276 -23.74 -0.06 9.34
CA HIS A 276 -25.05 0.57 9.23
C HIS A 276 -24.96 1.67 8.17
N ALA A 277 -25.75 1.52 7.10
CA ALA A 277 -25.77 2.43 5.98
C ALA A 277 -27.21 2.77 5.59
N THR A 278 -27.47 4.04 5.31
CA THR A 278 -28.73 4.48 4.69
C THR A 278 -28.41 5.07 3.34
N PHE A 279 -29.09 4.59 2.30
CA PHE A 279 -28.79 4.95 0.93
C PHE A 279 -30.04 5.43 0.21
N MET A 280 -29.84 6.31 -0.77
CA MET A 280 -30.86 6.61 -1.76
C MET A 280 -30.45 6.01 -3.08
N HIS A 281 -31.36 5.31 -3.73
CA HIS A 281 -31.16 4.76 -5.05
C HIS A 281 -32.19 5.38 -6.00
N LYS A 282 -31.72 5.83 -7.16
CA LYS A 282 -32.56 6.41 -8.21
C LYS A 282 -32.73 5.35 -9.30
N ILE A 283 -33.97 4.96 -9.58
CA ILE A 283 -34.34 4.13 -10.74
C ILE A 283 -35.20 5.00 -11.65
N GLY A 284 -34.63 5.48 -12.75
CA GLY A 284 -35.30 6.44 -13.63
C GLY A 284 -35.61 7.75 -12.89
N SER A 285 -36.88 8.18 -12.89
CA SER A 285 -37.36 9.38 -12.18
C SER A 285 -37.74 9.12 -10.72
N LEU A 286 -37.73 7.87 -10.26
CA LEU A 286 -38.10 7.49 -8.89
C LEU A 286 -36.85 7.38 -8.02
N SER A 287 -36.80 8.16 -6.94
CA SER A 287 -35.83 7.99 -5.86
C SER A 287 -36.48 7.24 -4.71
N PHE A 288 -35.78 6.24 -4.17
CA PHE A 288 -36.19 5.58 -2.94
C PHE A 288 -35.05 5.50 -1.95
N ILE A 289 -35.41 5.32 -0.67
CA ILE A 289 -34.47 5.19 0.43
C ILE A 289 -34.48 3.76 0.91
N GLY A 290 -33.27 3.24 1.10
CA GLY A 290 -33.03 1.95 1.70
C GLY A 290 -32.11 2.05 2.91
N LYS A 291 -32.23 1.08 3.82
CA LYS A 291 -31.30 0.84 4.91
C LYS A 291 -30.56 -0.47 4.67
N PHE A 292 -29.27 -0.50 4.92
CA PHE A 292 -28.41 -1.68 4.93
C PHE A 292 -27.81 -1.82 6.32
N GLU A 293 -28.00 -2.99 6.91
CA GLU A 293 -27.52 -3.34 8.24
C GLU A 293 -26.81 -4.69 8.14
N THR A 294 -25.69 -4.86 8.84
CA THR A 294 -25.02 -6.15 8.97
C THR A 294 -24.91 -6.55 10.43
N ASP A 295 -24.68 -7.83 10.65
CA ASP A 295 -24.13 -8.31 11.92
C ASP A 295 -22.60 -8.06 11.97
N THR A 296 -21.92 -8.63 12.95
CA THR A 296 -20.46 -8.57 13.06
C THR A 296 -19.81 -9.18 11.82
N GLY A 297 -18.89 -8.44 11.22
CA GLY A 297 -18.10 -8.93 10.09
C GLY A 297 -16.90 -9.75 10.55
N TRP A 298 -16.14 -10.23 9.57
CA TRP A 298 -14.91 -10.97 9.81
C TRP A 298 -13.83 -10.66 8.77
N VAL A 299 -12.57 -10.81 9.17
CA VAL A 299 -11.40 -10.97 8.29
C VAL A 299 -10.75 -12.29 8.64
N LYS A 300 -10.44 -13.14 7.68
CA LYS A 300 -9.92 -14.49 7.98
C LYS A 300 -8.69 -14.87 7.16
N ASN A 301 -8.10 -16.00 7.57
CA ASN A 301 -6.92 -16.63 6.96
C ASN A 301 -5.59 -15.92 7.26
N LEU A 302 -5.47 -15.17 8.37
CA LEU A 302 -4.22 -14.45 8.68
C LEU A 302 -3.00 -15.37 8.83
N ALA A 303 -3.22 -16.63 9.26
CA ALA A 303 -2.16 -17.63 9.42
C ALA A 303 -1.50 -18.09 8.10
N THR A 304 -1.98 -17.63 6.94
CA THR A 304 -1.36 -17.93 5.64
C THR A 304 -0.38 -16.84 5.19
N ILE A 305 0.04 -15.96 6.11
CA ILE A 305 0.99 -14.88 5.86
C ILE A 305 2.36 -15.41 5.40
N ASN A 306 2.79 -15.02 4.21
CA ASN A 306 4.06 -15.43 3.61
C ASN A 306 4.76 -14.23 2.97
N ARG A 307 6.09 -14.29 2.87
CA ARG A 307 6.84 -13.40 1.97
C ARG A 307 6.54 -13.75 0.51
N ILE A 308 6.57 -12.75 -0.37
CA ILE A 308 6.32 -12.94 -1.82
C ILE A 308 7.60 -12.91 -2.67
N SER A 309 8.72 -12.53 -2.06
CA SER A 309 10.05 -12.45 -2.70
C SER A 309 11.12 -12.78 -1.65
N ASP A 310 12.38 -12.73 -2.06
CA ASP A 310 13.50 -12.74 -1.13
C ASP A 310 13.51 -11.49 -0.25
N VAL A 311 14.27 -11.54 0.83
CA VAL A 311 14.41 -10.46 1.81
C VAL A 311 15.51 -9.50 1.37
N SER A 312 15.22 -8.20 1.37
CA SER A 312 16.26 -7.19 1.19
C SER A 312 16.98 -6.96 2.50
N VAL A 313 18.30 -7.03 2.50
CA VAL A 313 19.12 -6.91 3.72
C VAL A 313 20.02 -5.70 3.60
N THR A 314 20.00 -4.81 4.59
CA THR A 314 20.91 -3.67 4.65
C THR A 314 21.70 -3.68 5.94
N ARG A 315 22.98 -3.32 5.86
CA ARG A 315 23.84 -3.16 7.04
C ARG A 315 24.30 -1.70 7.16
N PRO A 316 23.45 -0.81 7.71
CA PRO A 316 23.80 0.60 7.85
C PRO A 316 24.99 0.81 8.81
N ASP A 317 25.18 -0.09 9.77
CA ASP A 317 26.36 -0.14 10.63
C ASP A 317 26.77 -1.62 10.88
N PRO A 318 28.03 -1.90 11.27
CA PRO A 318 28.51 -3.26 11.48
C PRO A 318 27.77 -4.05 12.57
N MET A 319 27.05 -3.35 13.46
CA MET A 319 26.36 -3.93 14.60
C MET A 319 24.85 -4.08 14.38
N LYS A 320 24.34 -3.66 13.22
CA LYS A 320 22.92 -3.67 12.88
C LYS A 320 22.68 -4.18 11.47
N THR A 321 21.77 -5.13 11.38
CA THR A 321 21.24 -5.64 10.12
C THR A 321 19.75 -5.36 10.09
N SER A 322 19.31 -4.65 9.04
CA SER A 322 17.89 -4.40 8.79
C SER A 322 17.40 -5.26 7.64
N PHE A 323 16.19 -5.78 7.78
CA PHE A 323 15.52 -6.67 6.84
C PHE A 323 14.25 -5.98 6.35
N TYR A 324 14.04 -5.98 5.03
CA TYR A 324 12.83 -5.45 4.41
C TYR A 324 12.18 -6.55 3.60
N VAL A 325 10.88 -6.73 3.80
CA VAL A 325 10.14 -7.80 3.14
C VAL A 325 8.72 -7.35 2.82
N THR A 326 8.23 -7.77 1.65
CA THR A 326 6.82 -7.68 1.29
C THR A 326 6.14 -9.00 1.60
N LEU A 327 5.07 -8.91 2.36
CA LEU A 327 4.25 -10.02 2.80
C LEU A 327 2.90 -10.00 2.08
N ARG A 328 2.34 -11.19 1.93
CA ARG A 328 0.98 -11.42 1.46
C ARG A 328 0.33 -12.50 2.30
N ILE A 329 -0.97 -12.34 2.54
CA ILE A 329 -1.79 -13.35 3.20
C ILE A 329 -2.56 -14.11 2.13
N LYS A 330 -2.30 -15.40 1.96
CA LYS A 330 -2.99 -16.21 0.96
C LYS A 330 -4.48 -16.33 1.30
N ASP A 331 -5.35 -16.16 0.30
CA ASP A 331 -6.80 -16.29 0.44
C ASP A 331 -7.39 -15.36 1.52
N LEU A 332 -6.79 -14.18 1.72
CA LEU A 332 -7.32 -13.16 2.62
C LEU A 332 -8.74 -12.77 2.19
N GLN A 333 -9.67 -12.84 3.12
CA GLN A 333 -11.09 -12.56 2.85
C GLN A 333 -11.66 -11.66 3.94
N ILE A 334 -12.60 -10.82 3.53
CA ILE A 334 -13.46 -10.03 4.40
C ILE A 334 -14.92 -10.40 4.13
N GLY A 335 -15.76 -10.41 5.15
CA GLY A 335 -17.18 -10.65 4.91
C GLY A 335 -18.08 -10.38 6.11
N TYR A 336 -19.38 -10.48 5.83
CA TYR A 336 -20.50 -10.37 6.75
C TYR A 336 -21.45 -11.51 6.41
N ASP A 337 -21.66 -12.43 7.35
CA ASP A 337 -22.45 -13.63 7.12
C ASP A 337 -23.94 -13.33 7.02
N GLU A 338 -24.39 -12.29 7.73
CA GLU A 338 -25.74 -11.77 7.65
C GLU A 338 -25.73 -10.26 7.37
N TYR A 339 -26.46 -9.88 6.33
CA TYR A 339 -26.86 -8.51 6.08
C TYR A 339 -28.36 -8.45 5.80
N ARG A 340 -28.96 -7.28 6.06
CA ARG A 340 -30.34 -6.96 5.75
C ARG A 340 -30.41 -5.64 4.99
N ILE A 341 -31.10 -5.66 3.85
CA ILE A 341 -31.46 -4.44 3.10
C ILE A 341 -32.97 -4.26 3.17
N ARG A 342 -33.42 -3.07 3.57
CA ARG A 342 -34.83 -2.66 3.57
C ARG A 342 -35.02 -1.46 2.70
N ALA A 343 -35.85 -1.55 1.65
CA ALA A 343 -36.18 -0.44 0.78
C ALA A 343 -37.59 -0.60 0.21
N MET A 344 -38.38 0.46 0.15
CA MET A 344 -39.72 0.45 -0.48
C MET A 344 -40.66 -0.67 0.03
N GLY A 345 -40.62 -0.99 1.33
CA GLY A 345 -41.41 -2.08 1.91
C GLY A 345 -40.91 -3.49 1.58
N VAL A 346 -39.87 -3.62 0.76
CA VAL A 346 -39.18 -4.88 0.48
C VAL A 346 -38.01 -5.03 1.47
N SER A 347 -37.90 -6.21 2.07
CA SER A 347 -36.76 -6.60 2.90
C SER A 347 -36.06 -7.78 2.25
N CYS A 348 -34.76 -7.64 2.01
CA CYS A 348 -33.88 -8.68 1.50
C CYS A 348 -32.82 -8.97 2.55
N SER A 349 -32.33 -10.20 2.59
CA SER A 349 -31.22 -10.60 3.46
C SER A 349 -30.32 -11.58 2.74
N GLY A 350 -29.05 -11.57 3.10
CA GLY A 350 -28.09 -12.49 2.52
C GLY A 350 -26.73 -12.35 3.16
N ARG A 351 -25.72 -12.77 2.40
CA ARG A 351 -24.32 -12.74 2.79
C ARG A 351 -23.52 -11.88 1.83
N ALA A 352 -22.52 -11.16 2.35
CA ALA A 352 -21.60 -10.41 1.54
C ALA A 352 -20.16 -10.79 1.93
N ALA A 353 -19.37 -11.26 0.98
CA ALA A 353 -17.97 -11.64 1.20
C ALA A 353 -17.12 -11.24 0.00
N ALA A 354 -15.91 -10.75 0.25
CA ALA A 354 -14.94 -10.37 -0.77
C ALA A 354 -13.61 -11.08 -0.55
N ALA A 355 -13.00 -11.55 -1.63
CA ALA A 355 -11.60 -11.92 -1.64
C ALA A 355 -10.72 -10.68 -1.87
N LEU A 356 -9.71 -10.52 -1.02
CA LEU A 356 -8.70 -9.48 -1.11
C LEU A 356 -7.52 -10.06 -1.87
N HIS A 357 -7.52 -9.92 -3.20
CA HIS A 357 -6.48 -10.51 -4.06
C HIS A 357 -5.27 -9.59 -4.26
N ARG A 358 -5.51 -8.28 -4.31
CA ARG A 358 -4.48 -7.26 -4.49
C ARG A 358 -4.20 -6.58 -3.17
N HIS A 359 -3.45 -7.28 -2.32
CA HIS A 359 -2.94 -6.76 -1.06
C HIS A 359 -1.45 -7.04 -0.90
N SER A 360 -0.82 -6.16 -0.15
CA SER A 360 0.56 -6.30 0.27
C SER A 360 0.74 -5.60 1.61
N LEU A 361 1.57 -6.23 2.45
CA LEU A 361 2.07 -5.63 3.67
C LEU A 361 3.57 -5.47 3.51
N HIS A 362 4.11 -4.36 3.98
CA HIS A 362 5.53 -4.13 4.00
C HIS A 362 6.02 -4.11 5.44
N LEU A 363 7.04 -4.91 5.68
CA LEU A 363 7.63 -5.16 6.99
C LEU A 363 9.10 -4.74 6.94
N ALA A 364 9.53 -3.97 7.92
CA ALA A 364 10.93 -3.71 8.22
C ALA A 364 11.26 -4.10 9.65
N LEU A 365 12.38 -4.78 9.82
CA LEU A 365 12.87 -5.30 11.09
C LEU A 365 14.36 -4.98 11.20
N THR A 366 14.82 -4.73 12.42
CA THR A 366 16.25 -4.59 12.70
C THR A 366 16.67 -5.57 13.78
N ILE A 367 17.78 -6.27 13.53
CA ILE A 367 18.47 -7.11 14.50
C ILE A 367 19.87 -6.54 14.69
N GLY A 368 20.30 -6.41 15.93
CA GLY A 368 21.63 -5.88 16.21
C GLY A 368 22.09 -6.09 17.64
N LEU A 369 23.19 -5.42 17.97
CA LEU A 369 23.76 -5.40 19.31
C LEU A 369 23.63 -3.99 19.91
N ALA A 370 23.02 -3.89 21.08
CA ALA A 370 22.98 -2.68 21.89
C ALA A 370 23.77 -2.94 23.17
N HIS A 371 24.90 -2.26 23.37
CA HIS A 371 25.80 -2.50 24.51
C HIS A 371 26.19 -3.98 24.68
N TRP A 372 26.43 -4.69 23.56
CA TRP A 372 26.72 -6.13 23.50
C TRP A 372 25.56 -7.06 23.85
N GLU A 373 24.35 -6.54 24.08
CA GLU A 373 23.14 -7.33 24.21
C GLU A 373 22.41 -7.40 22.87
N PRO A 374 22.01 -8.61 22.43
CA PRO A 374 21.30 -8.76 21.18
C PRO A 374 19.86 -8.27 21.32
N TYR A 375 19.40 -7.56 20.31
CA TYR A 375 18.02 -7.12 20.23
C TYR A 375 17.45 -7.37 18.83
N ALA A 376 16.14 -7.56 18.78
CA ALA A 376 15.37 -7.50 17.55
C ALA A 376 14.20 -6.56 17.78
N GLN A 377 13.93 -5.71 16.80
CA GLN A 377 12.85 -4.75 16.87
C GLN A 377 12.10 -4.69 15.54
N LEU A 378 10.81 -4.37 15.66
CA LEU A 378 9.97 -3.99 14.54
C LEU A 378 10.20 -2.50 14.25
N ASP A 379 10.75 -2.18 13.09
CA ASP A 379 10.93 -0.79 12.68
C ASP A 379 9.60 -0.23 12.15
N HIS A 380 8.96 -0.97 11.22
CA HIS A 380 7.61 -0.66 10.77
C HIS A 380 6.89 -1.87 10.17
N LEU A 381 5.56 -1.87 10.29
CA LEU A 381 4.64 -2.73 9.56
C LEU A 381 3.56 -1.85 8.94
N ARG A 382 3.33 -1.97 7.63
CA ARG A 382 2.33 -1.16 6.93
C ARG A 382 1.56 -1.98 5.91
N VAL A 383 0.24 -1.85 5.91
CA VAL A 383 -0.62 -2.26 4.80
C VAL A 383 -0.42 -1.27 3.65
N GLN A 384 0.11 -1.74 2.52
CA GLN A 384 0.40 -0.90 1.36
C GLN A 384 -0.75 -0.85 0.37
N ASN A 385 -1.49 -1.95 0.26
CA ASN A 385 -2.67 -2.09 -0.58
C ASN A 385 -3.63 -3.10 0.06
N LEU A 386 -4.93 -2.86 -0.09
CA LEU A 386 -5.99 -3.75 0.36
C LEU A 386 -7.23 -3.57 -0.52
N ASP A 387 -7.16 -4.08 -1.75
CA ASP A 387 -8.24 -3.93 -2.73
C ASP A 387 -9.15 -5.16 -2.79
N CYS A 388 -10.46 -4.90 -2.93
CA CYS A 388 -11.51 -5.92 -3.07
C CYS A 388 -11.76 -6.18 -4.56
N ALA A 389 -11.37 -7.37 -5.04
CA ALA A 389 -11.53 -7.75 -6.44
C ALA A 389 -12.80 -8.59 -6.66
N ASP A 390 -12.95 -9.68 -5.89
CA ASP A 390 -14.01 -10.66 -6.14
C ASP A 390 -15.06 -10.60 -5.03
N LEU A 391 -16.09 -9.79 -5.27
CA LEU A 391 -17.21 -9.66 -4.36
C LEU A 391 -18.32 -10.66 -4.69
N HIS A 392 -18.75 -11.38 -3.66
CA HIS A 392 -19.91 -12.25 -3.69
C HIS A 392 -20.98 -11.72 -2.73
N VAL A 393 -22.07 -11.20 -3.29
CA VAL A 393 -23.27 -10.79 -2.55
C VAL A 393 -24.43 -11.71 -2.94
N THR A 394 -25.02 -12.38 -1.96
CA THR A 394 -26.20 -13.24 -2.15
C THR A 394 -27.45 -12.55 -1.64
N GLY A 395 -28.64 -12.98 -2.06
CA GLY A 395 -29.90 -12.55 -1.44
C GLY A 395 -30.38 -11.13 -1.76
N LEU A 396 -29.80 -10.45 -2.77
CA LEU A 396 -30.25 -9.10 -3.18
C LEU A 396 -31.64 -9.08 -3.81
N GLY A 397 -32.08 -10.19 -4.43
CA GLY A 397 -33.41 -10.33 -5.04
C GLY A 397 -33.77 -9.14 -5.96
N PRO A 398 -34.92 -8.48 -5.77
CA PRO A 398 -35.35 -7.33 -6.59
C PRO A 398 -34.49 -6.08 -6.40
N LEU A 399 -33.61 -6.06 -5.40
CA LEU A 399 -32.67 -4.96 -5.11
C LEU A 399 -31.27 -5.23 -5.70
N SER A 400 -31.17 -6.04 -6.76
CA SER A 400 -29.90 -6.34 -7.44
C SER A 400 -29.14 -5.10 -7.91
N GLY A 401 -29.82 -4.00 -8.23
CA GLY A 401 -29.22 -2.71 -8.55
C GLY A 401 -28.42 -2.05 -7.42
N ALA A 402 -28.58 -2.51 -6.17
CA ALA A 402 -27.80 -2.05 -5.03
C ALA A 402 -26.43 -2.74 -4.90
N SER A 403 -26.08 -3.69 -5.78
CA SER A 403 -24.82 -4.43 -5.71
C SER A 403 -23.60 -3.51 -5.64
N ASN A 404 -23.56 -2.45 -6.46
CA ASN A 404 -22.46 -1.50 -6.50
C ASN A 404 -22.31 -0.71 -5.19
N LEU A 405 -23.41 -0.44 -4.48
CA LEU A 405 -23.37 0.22 -3.18
C LEU A 405 -22.78 -0.72 -2.12
N VAL A 406 -23.18 -1.99 -2.13
CA VAL A 406 -22.60 -3.01 -1.24
C VAL A 406 -21.10 -3.17 -1.51
N CYS A 407 -20.67 -3.14 -2.78
CA CYS A 407 -19.25 -3.10 -3.14
C CYS A 407 -18.52 -1.92 -2.50
N ALA A 408 -19.07 -0.71 -2.65
CA ALA A 408 -18.47 0.51 -2.11
C ALA A 408 -18.36 0.47 -0.57
N TRP A 409 -19.38 -0.06 0.11
CA TRP A 409 -19.36 -0.23 1.57
C TRP A 409 -18.32 -1.24 2.04
N LEU A 410 -18.16 -2.36 1.33
CA LEU A 410 -17.14 -3.35 1.67
C LEU A 410 -15.72 -2.87 1.40
N ARG A 411 -15.50 -2.09 0.33
CA ARG A 411 -14.22 -1.40 0.11
C ARG A 411 -13.93 -0.37 1.20
N GLY A 412 -14.95 0.41 1.58
CA GLY A 412 -14.87 1.34 2.70
C GLY A 412 -14.52 0.64 4.01
N ALA A 413 -15.20 -0.46 4.33
CA ALA A 413 -14.92 -1.30 5.50
C ALA A 413 -13.53 -1.95 5.44
N SER A 414 -13.06 -2.35 4.27
CA SER A 414 -11.72 -2.91 4.11
C SER A 414 -10.65 -1.88 4.47
N THR A 415 -10.79 -0.66 3.97
CA THR A 415 -9.85 0.44 4.26
C THR A 415 -9.94 0.90 5.71
N ALA A 416 -11.15 1.16 6.22
CA ALA A 416 -11.35 1.82 7.51
C ALA A 416 -11.30 0.85 8.71
N LEU A 417 -11.65 -0.42 8.52
CA LEU A 417 -11.78 -1.39 9.61
C LEU A 417 -10.79 -2.55 9.45
N ALA A 418 -10.76 -3.20 8.28
CA ALA A 418 -9.94 -4.40 8.10
C ALA A 418 -8.44 -4.08 8.08
N ALA A 419 -8.00 -3.06 7.34
CA ALA A 419 -6.57 -2.71 7.26
C ALA A 419 -5.97 -2.39 8.64
N PRO A 420 -6.57 -1.51 9.48
CA PRO A 420 -6.10 -1.30 10.85
C PRO A 420 -6.12 -2.57 11.72
N ALA A 421 -7.20 -3.37 11.64
CA ALA A 421 -7.32 -4.59 12.44
C ALA A 421 -6.25 -5.63 12.08
N VAL A 422 -6.02 -5.84 10.78
CA VAL A 422 -4.96 -6.73 10.26
C VAL A 422 -3.58 -6.24 10.68
N SER A 423 -3.32 -4.94 10.55
CA SER A 423 -2.05 -4.34 10.96
C SER A 423 -1.80 -4.52 12.45
N ALA A 424 -2.80 -4.24 13.30
CA ALA A 424 -2.68 -4.37 14.74
C ALA A 424 -2.46 -5.83 15.17
N GLN A 425 -3.20 -6.78 14.58
CA GLN A 425 -3.03 -8.20 14.88
C GLN A 425 -1.63 -8.70 14.49
N ILE A 426 -1.20 -8.43 13.26
CA ILE A 426 0.12 -8.90 12.79
C ILE A 426 1.24 -8.22 13.58
N GLN A 427 1.09 -6.94 13.91
CA GLN A 427 2.03 -6.24 14.78
C GLN A 427 2.13 -6.92 16.14
N HIS A 428 1.01 -7.26 16.79
CA HIS A 428 1.01 -7.98 18.06
C HIS A 428 1.78 -9.32 17.96
N GLU A 429 1.46 -10.13 16.96
CA GLU A 429 2.10 -11.44 16.76
C GLU A 429 3.59 -11.32 16.39
N LEU A 430 3.97 -10.28 15.65
CA LEU A 430 5.38 -9.96 15.37
C LEU A 430 6.15 -9.68 16.66
N HIS A 431 5.61 -8.87 17.57
CA HIS A 431 6.31 -8.57 18.83
C HIS A 431 6.55 -9.84 19.64
N THR A 432 5.57 -10.75 19.71
CA THR A 432 5.73 -12.06 20.35
C THR A 432 6.78 -12.91 19.62
N ALA A 433 6.72 -12.98 18.30
CA ALA A 433 7.67 -13.77 17.51
C ALA A 433 9.11 -13.26 17.63
N LEU A 434 9.33 -11.94 17.72
CA LEU A 434 10.66 -11.35 17.89
C LEU A 434 11.27 -11.67 19.26
N GLN A 435 10.46 -11.79 20.31
CA GLN A 435 10.93 -12.18 21.66
C GLN A 435 11.38 -13.63 21.73
N GLU A 436 10.84 -14.50 20.87
CA GLU A 436 11.17 -15.92 20.81
C GLU A 436 12.38 -16.22 19.89
N LEU A 437 12.97 -15.21 19.26
CA LEU A 437 14.08 -15.43 18.34
C LEU A 437 15.37 -15.84 19.09
N PRO A 438 16.09 -16.87 18.62
CA PRO A 438 17.42 -17.19 19.11
C PRO A 438 18.45 -16.18 18.58
N LEU A 439 18.43 -14.95 19.11
CA LEU A 439 19.21 -13.83 18.58
C LEU A 439 20.73 -14.08 18.64
N TRP A 440 21.21 -14.78 19.66
CA TRP A 440 22.61 -15.16 19.78
C TRP A 440 23.05 -16.04 18.61
N ASP A 441 22.27 -17.06 18.28
CA ASP A 441 22.55 -17.95 17.15
C ASP A 441 22.48 -17.18 15.83
N LEU A 442 21.56 -16.24 15.67
CA LEU A 442 21.43 -15.44 14.45
C LEU A 442 22.61 -14.48 14.23
N LEU A 443 23.16 -13.90 15.30
CA LEU A 443 24.30 -12.98 15.21
C LEU A 443 25.63 -13.73 15.05
N HIS A 444 25.69 -15.01 15.45
CA HIS A 444 26.91 -15.83 15.45
C HIS A 444 26.89 -16.94 14.39
N ALA A 445 25.78 -17.12 13.68
CA ALA A 445 25.67 -17.96 12.49
C ALA A 445 26.54 -17.34 11.39
N LYS A 446 27.83 -17.70 11.45
CA LYS A 446 28.96 -17.36 10.58
C LYS A 446 28.70 -16.29 9.51
N GLN A 447 29.41 -15.17 9.74
CA GLN A 447 30.02 -14.30 8.75
C GLN A 447 30.44 -15.03 7.49
#